data_AF-A0A366SCT9-F1
#
_entry.id   AF-A0A366SCT9-F1
#
_cell.length_a   1.000
_cell.length_b   1.000
_cell.length_c   1.000
_cell.angle_alpha   90.00
_cell.angle_beta   90.00
_cell.angle_gamma   90.00
#
_symmetry.space_group_name_H-M   'P 1'
#
loop_
_entity.id
_entity.type
_entity.pdbx_description
1 polymer ?
#
loop_
_entity_poly.entity_id
_entity_poly.type
_entity_poly.pdbx_seq_one_letter_code
_entity_poly.pdbx_strand_id
1 'polypeptide(L)'
;MVPFKTLASAGLLLPISPPLILRSLNACSRSDHALALKSRSISRRARKVQKLREKLGIKTAPTKHRRDEDDIVAWEGVDHNQTGIFNNNMPTPLETVFGANSSCILSPEVNAGPYCIVGEYLRSNVIEKEHCDGVPLFLEVQYIDVSTCGAVPNLATDLWNCNVAGVYSGVSSQAGINTTFLRGIQDTDDEGVVQFETIFPGHYEGRAMHTHLLTHANASVSPNGTIQVWNSPVSHIGQLFWPEDLRKEVEAIAPYNTNDVEVTTNEEDM
;
A
#
# COMPACT_ATOMS: atom_id res chain seq x y z
N MET A 1 -15.30 5.75 -21.75
CA MET A 1 -14.59 6.13 -20.52
C MET A 1 -14.95 5.08 -19.47
N VAL A 2 -14.09 4.09 -19.27
CA VAL A 2 -14.33 2.95 -18.36
C VAL A 2 -13.76 3.33 -16.99
N PRO A 3 -14.52 3.29 -15.89
CA PRO A 3 -14.01 3.64 -14.57
C PRO A 3 -13.17 2.49 -14.01
N PHE A 4 -11.85 2.67 -13.91
CA PHE A 4 -10.91 1.75 -13.25
C PHE A 4 -10.45 2.36 -11.93
N LYS A 5 -10.35 1.59 -10.84
CA LYS A 5 -9.98 2.10 -9.51
C LYS A 5 -9.18 1.07 -8.70
N THR A 6 -8.21 1.59 -7.95
CA THR A 6 -7.14 0.86 -7.25
C THR A 6 -7.64 -0.04 -6.12
N LEU A 7 -6.98 -1.19 -5.92
CA LEU A 7 -7.06 -1.95 -4.68
C LEU A 7 -5.70 -1.94 -3.97
N ALA A 8 -5.63 -1.26 -2.82
CA ALA A 8 -4.51 -1.39 -1.91
C ALA A 8 -4.96 -2.16 -0.67
N SER A 9 -4.28 -3.25 -0.35
CA SER A 9 -4.53 -4.00 0.88
C SER A 9 -3.66 -3.42 2.00
N ALA A 10 -4.03 -2.24 2.50
CA ALA A 10 -3.67 -1.80 3.84
C ALA A 10 -4.97 -1.76 4.64
N GLY A 11 -5.05 -2.54 5.72
CA GLY A 11 -6.26 -2.65 6.52
C GLY A 11 -6.58 -1.33 7.20
N LEU A 12 -7.54 -0.58 6.67
CA LEU A 12 -8.22 0.49 7.38
C LEU A 12 -9.68 0.55 6.90
N LEU A 13 -10.60 0.31 7.82
CA LEU A 13 -12.04 0.51 7.68
C LEU A 13 -12.34 1.99 7.93
N LEU A 14 -13.06 2.66 7.00
CA LEU A 14 -14.13 3.70 7.18
C LEU A 14 -14.38 4.46 5.84
N PRO A 15 -15.54 5.10 5.59
CA PRO A 15 -16.76 4.40 5.15
C PRO A 15 -17.35 4.92 3.81
N ILE A 16 -18.33 4.16 3.30
CA ILE A 16 -19.30 4.48 2.24
C ILE A 16 -18.77 4.50 0.79
N SER A 17 -18.61 3.31 0.22
CA SER A 17 -18.72 3.15 -1.24
C SER A 17 -20.16 3.43 -1.68
N PRO A 18 -20.40 4.19 -2.78
CA PRO A 18 -21.72 4.40 -3.34
C PRO A 18 -22.47 3.06 -3.56
N PRO A 19 -23.78 2.98 -3.28
CA PRO A 19 -24.54 1.72 -3.32
C PRO A 19 -24.55 1.02 -4.69
N LEU A 20 -24.29 1.74 -5.78
CA LEU A 20 -24.14 1.16 -7.12
C LEU A 20 -22.84 0.35 -7.28
N ILE A 21 -21.78 0.72 -6.56
CA ILE A 21 -20.44 0.11 -6.69
C ILE A 21 -20.37 -1.20 -5.92
N LEU A 22 -20.93 -1.24 -4.70
CA LEU A 22 -21.15 -2.47 -3.94
C LEU A 22 -21.94 -3.52 -4.74
N ARG A 23 -22.90 -3.10 -5.56
CA ARG A 23 -23.69 -4.00 -6.42
C ARG A 23 -22.88 -4.59 -7.58
N SER A 24 -22.01 -3.81 -8.21
CA SER A 24 -21.16 -4.27 -9.32
C SER A 24 -20.14 -5.33 -8.88
N LEU A 25 -19.52 -5.11 -7.72
CA LEU A 25 -18.47 -6.00 -7.20
C LEU A 25 -19.02 -7.34 -6.71
N ASN A 26 -20.19 -7.32 -6.06
CA ASN A 26 -20.88 -8.55 -5.70
C ASN A 26 -21.29 -9.37 -6.93
N ALA A 27 -21.43 -8.74 -8.11
CA ALA A 27 -21.76 -9.43 -9.35
C ALA A 27 -20.59 -10.25 -9.92
N CYS A 28 -19.34 -9.76 -9.84
CA CYS A 28 -18.19 -10.44 -10.44
C CYS A 28 -17.30 -11.21 -9.45
N SER A 29 -17.35 -10.90 -8.15
CA SER A 29 -16.41 -11.42 -7.14
C SER A 29 -16.47 -12.94 -6.93
N ARG A 30 -17.58 -13.58 -7.33
CA ARG A 30 -17.78 -15.04 -7.26
C ARG A 30 -17.54 -15.75 -8.59
N SER A 31 -17.14 -15.03 -9.64
CA SER A 31 -16.80 -15.65 -10.92
C SER A 31 -15.54 -16.52 -10.77
N ASP A 32 -15.45 -17.60 -11.57
CA ASP A 32 -14.31 -18.51 -11.55
C ASP A 32 -12.99 -17.78 -11.81
N HIS A 33 -13.00 -16.80 -12.72
CA HIS A 33 -11.84 -15.97 -13.00
C HIS A 33 -11.41 -15.14 -11.78
N ALA A 34 -12.34 -14.49 -11.09
CA ALA A 34 -12.05 -13.68 -9.91
C ALA A 34 -11.48 -14.55 -8.76
N LEU A 35 -12.06 -15.73 -8.54
CA LEU A 35 -11.57 -16.70 -7.55
C LEU A 35 -10.17 -17.23 -7.92
N ALA A 36 -9.93 -17.52 -9.20
CA ALA A 36 -8.61 -17.94 -9.67
C ALA A 36 -7.56 -16.83 -9.49
N LEU A 37 -7.90 -15.58 -9.83
CA LEU A 37 -7.02 -14.43 -9.59
C LEU A 37 -6.72 -14.24 -8.10
N LYS A 38 -7.73 -14.37 -7.24
CA LYS A 38 -7.56 -14.32 -5.78
C LYS A 38 -6.59 -15.42 -5.30
N SER A 39 -6.80 -16.66 -5.73
CA SER A 39 -5.92 -17.78 -5.38
C SER A 39 -4.47 -17.53 -5.80
N ARG A 40 -4.23 -17.07 -7.04
CA ARG A 40 -2.88 -16.75 -7.52
C ARG A 40 -2.25 -15.61 -6.73
N SER A 41 -3.04 -14.59 -6.39
CA SER A 41 -2.58 -13.44 -5.60
C SER A 41 -2.14 -13.84 -4.20
N ILE A 42 -2.90 -14.72 -3.53
CA ILE A 42 -2.52 -15.30 -2.24
C ILE A 42 -1.19 -16.06 -2.37
N SER A 43 -1.08 -16.98 -3.33
CA SER A 43 0.14 -17.76 -3.52
C SER A 43 1.36 -16.91 -3.90
N ARG A 44 1.16 -15.84 -4.68
CA ARG A 44 2.22 -14.87 -5.03
C ARG A 44 2.73 -14.14 -3.78
N ARG A 45 1.83 -13.54 -3.00
CA ARG A 45 2.17 -12.79 -1.78
C ARG A 45 2.82 -13.69 -0.73
N ALA A 46 2.30 -14.90 -0.53
CA ALA A 46 2.87 -15.87 0.40
C ALA A 46 4.32 -16.24 0.04
N ARG A 47 4.57 -16.54 -1.25
CA ARG A 47 5.94 -16.83 -1.74
C ARG A 47 6.85 -15.62 -1.61
N LYS A 48 6.35 -14.41 -1.87
CA LYS A 48 7.15 -13.18 -1.77
C LYS A 48 7.59 -12.92 -0.33
N VAL A 49 6.69 -13.07 0.65
CA VAL A 49 7.02 -12.97 2.08
C VAL A 49 8.11 -13.98 2.47
N GLN A 50 7.96 -15.25 2.06
CA GLN A 50 8.97 -16.28 2.34
C GLN A 50 10.35 -15.87 1.79
N LYS A 51 10.42 -15.45 0.53
CA LYS A 51 11.67 -14.97 -0.10
C LYS A 51 12.26 -13.76 0.60
N LEU A 52 11.45 -12.80 1.04
CA LEU A 52 11.91 -11.62 1.75
C LEU A 52 12.47 -11.98 3.14
N ARG A 53 11.80 -12.89 3.85
CA ARG A 53 12.29 -13.40 5.14
C ARG A 53 13.62 -14.13 5.00
N GLU A 54 13.76 -14.96 3.98
CA GLU A 54 15.03 -15.63 3.64
C GLU A 54 16.13 -14.60 3.32
N LYS A 55 15.84 -13.62 2.45
CA LYS A 55 16.76 -12.53 2.08
C LYS A 55 17.23 -11.73 3.29
N LEU A 56 16.34 -11.48 4.25
CA LEU A 56 16.63 -10.74 5.49
C LEU A 56 17.21 -11.62 6.61
N GLY A 57 17.40 -12.91 6.37
CA GLY A 57 17.90 -13.84 7.39
C GLY A 57 16.96 -14.01 8.59
N ILE A 58 15.67 -13.70 8.44
CA ILE A 58 14.66 -13.83 9.49
C ILE A 58 14.34 -15.31 9.68
N LYS A 59 15.04 -15.92 10.63
CA LYS A 59 14.94 -17.35 10.99
C LYS A 59 13.92 -17.64 12.08
N THR A 60 13.39 -16.62 12.74
CA THR A 60 12.38 -16.77 13.80
C THR A 60 11.17 -17.49 13.21
N ALA A 61 10.87 -18.68 13.75
CA ALA A 61 9.58 -19.33 13.50
C ALA A 61 8.46 -18.43 14.01
N PRO A 62 7.25 -18.45 13.41
CA PRO A 62 6.08 -17.81 14.01
C PRO A 62 5.97 -18.30 15.47
N THR A 63 6.07 -17.38 16.42
CA THR A 63 6.09 -17.73 17.85
C THR A 63 4.73 -18.30 18.22
N LYS A 64 4.68 -19.61 18.46
CA LYS A 64 3.61 -20.23 19.26
C LYS A 64 3.93 -19.98 20.72
N HIS A 65 3.41 -18.91 21.32
CA HIS A 65 3.38 -18.81 22.77
C HIS A 65 2.21 -19.67 23.29
N ARG A 66 2.46 -20.42 24.36
CA ARG A 66 1.40 -21.04 25.14
C ARG A 66 0.75 -19.88 25.90
N ARG A 67 -0.54 -19.65 25.64
CA ARG A 67 -1.34 -18.63 26.36
C ARG A 67 -1.15 -18.84 27.86
N ASP A 68 -0.89 -17.76 28.58
CA ASP A 68 -0.95 -17.78 30.04
C ASP A 68 -2.39 -17.61 30.52
N GLU A 69 -2.58 -17.61 31.84
CA GLU A 69 -3.91 -17.54 32.45
C GLU A 69 -4.58 -16.19 32.17
N ASP A 70 -3.80 -15.11 32.13
CA ASP A 70 -4.28 -13.76 31.84
C ASP A 70 -4.75 -13.64 30.39
N ASP A 71 -4.01 -14.25 29.44
CA ASP A 71 -4.42 -14.38 28.03
C ASP A 71 -5.73 -15.15 27.87
N ILE A 72 -5.95 -16.20 28.68
CA ILE A 72 -7.17 -17.02 28.63
C ILE A 72 -8.36 -16.25 29.22
N VAL A 73 -8.17 -15.59 30.36
CA VAL A 73 -9.22 -14.77 30.99
C VAL A 73 -9.62 -13.60 30.09
N ALA A 74 -8.65 -12.94 29.45
CA ALA A 74 -8.93 -11.90 28.46
C ALA A 74 -9.66 -12.45 27.24
N TRP A 75 -9.33 -13.66 26.79
CA TRP A 75 -10.00 -14.32 25.66
C TRP A 75 -11.43 -14.73 26.00
N GLU A 76 -11.67 -15.36 27.15
CA GLU A 76 -12.99 -15.79 27.62
C GLU A 76 -13.93 -14.62 27.94
N GLY A 77 -13.37 -13.44 28.24
CA GLY A 77 -14.12 -12.19 28.42
C GLY A 77 -14.65 -11.56 27.13
N VAL A 78 -14.24 -12.05 25.96
CA VAL A 78 -14.69 -11.55 24.65
C VAL A 78 -15.78 -12.46 24.10
N ASP A 79 -16.96 -11.91 23.82
CA ASP A 79 -18.04 -12.63 23.14
C ASP A 79 -17.59 -13.07 21.73
N HIS A 80 -17.37 -14.38 21.57
CA HIS A 80 -16.96 -14.99 20.30
C HIS A 80 -18.12 -15.16 19.29
N ASN A 81 -19.31 -14.67 19.61
CA ASN A 81 -20.43 -14.57 18.68
C ASN A 81 -20.38 -13.28 17.83
N GLN A 82 -19.18 -12.74 17.58
CA GLN A 82 -18.97 -11.62 16.68
C GLN A 82 -18.33 -12.09 15.36
N THR A 83 -19.12 -12.05 14.29
CA THR A 83 -18.63 -12.07 12.92
C THR A 83 -17.87 -10.77 12.62
N GLY A 84 -16.58 -10.72 12.95
CA GLY A 84 -15.68 -9.70 12.40
C GLY A 84 -14.81 -8.96 13.41
N ILE A 85 -13.83 -9.65 14.00
CA ILE A 85 -12.57 -9.03 14.43
C ILE A 85 -11.45 -9.91 13.85
N PHE A 86 -10.74 -9.40 12.84
CA PHE A 86 -9.60 -10.11 12.26
C PHE A 86 -8.36 -9.79 13.08
N ASN A 87 -8.00 -10.67 14.02
CA ASN A 87 -6.77 -10.57 14.80
C ASN A 87 -5.61 -11.17 13.99
N ASN A 88 -5.17 -10.46 12.95
CA ASN A 88 -4.10 -10.91 12.05
C ASN A 88 -2.73 -10.79 12.73
N ASN A 89 -2.39 -11.75 13.59
CA ASN A 89 -1.09 -11.81 14.23
C ASN A 89 -0.09 -12.60 13.38
N MET A 90 1.21 -12.54 13.72
CA MET A 90 2.29 -13.33 13.10
C MET A 90 2.00 -14.84 12.87
N PRO A 91 1.15 -15.54 13.68
CA PRO A 91 0.77 -16.93 13.44
C PRO A 91 -0.33 -17.15 12.40
N THR A 92 -0.97 -16.10 11.89
CA THR A 92 -2.09 -16.20 10.97
C THR A 92 -1.62 -16.83 9.65
N PRO A 93 -2.27 -17.90 9.15
CA PRO A 93 -1.89 -18.48 7.87
C PRO A 93 -1.83 -17.40 6.79
N LEU A 94 -0.80 -17.42 5.93
CA LEU A 94 -0.65 -16.40 4.89
C LEU A 94 -1.88 -16.35 3.97
N GLU A 95 -2.56 -17.48 3.79
CA GLU A 95 -3.84 -17.55 3.08
C GLU A 95 -4.99 -16.86 3.81
N THR A 96 -4.96 -16.80 5.15
CA THR A 96 -5.92 -16.05 5.96
C THR A 96 -5.58 -14.56 5.98
N VAL A 97 -4.28 -14.20 6.06
CA VAL A 97 -3.81 -12.80 5.98
C VAL A 97 -4.10 -12.19 4.60
N PHE A 98 -3.77 -12.91 3.53
CA PHE A 98 -3.94 -12.43 2.15
C PHE A 98 -5.28 -12.82 1.53
N GLY A 99 -6.02 -13.74 2.15
CA GLY A 99 -7.32 -14.19 1.68
C GLY A 99 -8.50 -13.46 2.28
N ALA A 100 -8.25 -12.33 2.96
CA ALA A 100 -9.27 -11.39 3.40
C ALA A 100 -10.41 -11.30 2.38
N ASN A 101 -11.65 -11.17 2.86
CA ASN A 101 -12.78 -10.86 2.01
C ASN A 101 -12.41 -9.59 1.25
N SER A 102 -11.97 -9.77 0.01
CA SER A 102 -11.71 -8.75 -0.97
C SER A 102 -13.07 -8.16 -1.33
N SER A 103 -13.66 -7.43 -0.38
CA SER A 103 -14.52 -6.32 -0.72
C SER A 103 -13.58 -5.43 -1.49
N CYS A 104 -13.68 -5.49 -2.82
CA CYS A 104 -12.92 -4.62 -3.70
C CYS A 104 -13.44 -3.19 -3.50
N ILE A 105 -13.23 -2.60 -2.33
CA ILE A 105 -13.68 -1.25 -2.02
C ILE A 105 -12.96 -0.34 -2.99
N LEU A 106 -13.74 0.56 -3.59
CA LEU A 106 -13.19 1.61 -4.40
C LEU A 106 -12.15 2.37 -3.58
N SER A 107 -10.88 2.36 -3.96
CA SER A 107 -9.94 3.26 -3.31
C SER A 107 -10.49 4.68 -3.47
N PRO A 108 -10.66 5.43 -2.37
CA PRO A 108 -11.07 6.82 -2.47
C PRO A 108 -10.06 7.57 -3.35
N GLU A 109 -10.57 8.46 -4.19
CA GLU A 109 -9.70 9.41 -4.89
C GLU A 109 -9.39 10.54 -3.92
N VAL A 110 -8.10 10.80 -3.73
CA VAL A 110 -7.60 11.94 -2.95
C VAL A 110 -6.75 12.81 -3.86
N ASN A 111 -6.51 14.05 -3.43
CA ASN A 111 -5.68 14.96 -4.21
C ASN A 111 -4.26 14.38 -4.41
N ALA A 112 -3.63 14.75 -5.53
CA ALA A 112 -2.22 14.40 -5.77
C ALA A 112 -1.26 15.11 -4.80
N GLY A 113 -1.75 16.06 -4.01
CA GLY A 113 -0.91 16.96 -3.23
C GLY A 113 0.00 17.83 -4.10
N PRO A 114 0.80 18.70 -3.48
CA PRO A 114 1.66 19.66 -4.20
C PRO A 114 2.98 19.05 -4.71
N TYR A 115 3.26 17.77 -4.41
CA TYR A 115 4.58 17.16 -4.62
C TYR A 115 4.59 16.04 -5.68
N CYS A 116 3.51 15.91 -6.45
CA CYS A 116 3.50 15.08 -7.65
C CYS A 116 4.43 15.70 -8.70
N ILE A 117 5.33 14.90 -9.26
CA ILE A 117 6.28 15.31 -10.30
C ILE A 117 6.08 14.38 -11.49
N VAL A 118 6.18 14.93 -12.69
CA VAL A 118 6.03 14.18 -13.93
C VAL A 118 7.41 13.78 -14.44
N GLY A 119 7.57 12.52 -14.85
CA GLY A 119 8.78 12.01 -15.49
C GLY A 119 9.72 11.26 -14.56
N GLU A 120 9.20 10.66 -13.49
CA GLU A 120 9.94 9.79 -12.59
C GLU A 120 10.53 8.56 -13.30
N TYR A 121 11.53 7.95 -12.67
CA TYR A 121 12.24 6.80 -13.24
C TYR A 121 11.45 5.50 -13.11
N LEU A 122 11.51 4.66 -14.14
CA LEU A 122 11.01 3.29 -14.09
C LEU A 122 11.90 2.44 -13.17
N ARG A 123 11.48 2.20 -11.92
CA ARG A 123 12.24 1.42 -10.94
C ARG A 123 11.35 0.83 -9.85
N SER A 124 11.69 -0.40 -9.44
CA SER A 124 11.05 -1.09 -8.31
C SER A 124 11.65 -0.66 -6.97
N ASN A 125 12.97 -0.53 -6.88
CA ASN A 125 13.62 -0.03 -5.68
C ASN A 125 13.76 1.50 -5.76
N VAL A 126 13.08 2.20 -4.87
CA VAL A 126 13.06 3.66 -4.78
C VAL A 126 13.92 4.19 -3.63
N ILE A 127 14.61 3.31 -2.89
CA ILE A 127 15.48 3.66 -1.76
C ILE A 127 16.82 4.18 -2.29
N GLU A 128 17.16 5.42 -1.95
CA GLU A 128 18.50 5.99 -2.11
C GLU A 128 19.10 6.14 -0.71
N LYS A 129 20.17 5.39 -0.42
CA LYS A 129 20.68 5.15 0.95
C LYS A 129 21.12 6.43 1.66
N GLU A 130 21.53 7.42 0.89
CA GLU A 130 21.95 8.74 1.36
C GLU A 130 20.80 9.52 2.00
N HIS A 131 19.55 9.16 1.69
CA HIS A 131 18.34 9.88 2.11
C HIS A 131 17.30 9.00 2.81
N CYS A 132 17.51 7.68 2.84
CA CYS A 132 16.53 6.70 3.28
C CYS A 132 17.13 5.76 4.35
N ASP A 133 16.93 6.10 5.61
CA ASP A 133 17.41 5.37 6.79
C ASP A 133 16.26 4.77 7.65
N GLY A 134 15.05 4.78 7.09
CA GLY A 134 13.84 4.25 7.74
C GLY A 134 13.69 2.73 7.67
N VAL A 135 12.57 2.24 8.24
CA VAL A 135 12.18 0.83 8.21
C VAL A 135 11.92 0.40 6.76
N PRO A 136 12.64 -0.59 6.22
CA PRO A 136 12.38 -1.08 4.87
C PRO A 136 10.96 -1.63 4.71
N LEU A 137 10.27 -1.17 3.67
CA LEU A 137 8.90 -1.55 3.34
C LEU A 137 8.88 -2.13 1.93
N PHE A 138 8.36 -3.35 1.82
CA PHE A 138 8.01 -3.93 0.53
C PHE A 138 6.52 -3.71 0.28
N LEU A 139 6.18 -2.94 -0.74
CA LEU A 139 4.80 -2.61 -1.10
C LEU A 139 4.40 -3.33 -2.39
N GLU A 140 3.34 -4.14 -2.32
CA GLU A 140 2.67 -4.70 -3.49
C GLU A 140 1.30 -4.05 -3.64
N VAL A 141 1.01 -3.48 -4.82
CA VAL A 141 -0.29 -2.91 -5.15
C VAL A 141 -0.89 -3.68 -6.31
N GLN A 142 -2.16 -4.05 -6.22
CA GLN A 142 -2.85 -4.81 -7.27
C GLN A 142 -4.10 -4.08 -7.75
N TYR A 143 -4.12 -3.81 -9.05
CA TYR A 143 -5.20 -3.11 -9.74
C TYR A 143 -6.19 -4.12 -10.31
N ILE A 144 -7.45 -3.98 -9.91
CA ILE A 144 -8.55 -4.86 -10.30
C ILE A 144 -9.67 -4.01 -10.86
N ASP A 145 -10.20 -4.40 -12.02
CA ASP A 145 -11.38 -3.81 -12.62
C ASP A 145 -12.62 -4.14 -11.78
N VAL A 146 -13.34 -3.12 -11.33
CA VAL A 146 -14.50 -3.26 -10.44
C VAL A 146 -15.78 -3.78 -11.12
N SER A 147 -15.79 -3.82 -12.44
CA SER A 147 -16.90 -4.36 -13.24
C SER A 147 -16.68 -5.83 -13.61
N THR A 148 -15.43 -6.23 -13.86
CA THR A 148 -15.09 -7.59 -14.30
C THR A 148 -14.41 -8.43 -13.22
N CYS A 149 -13.93 -7.81 -12.15
CA CYS A 149 -13.06 -8.42 -11.14
C CYS A 149 -11.78 -9.01 -11.77
N GLY A 150 -11.37 -8.46 -12.92
CA GLY A 150 -10.16 -8.85 -13.64
C GLY A 150 -8.95 -8.00 -13.26
N ALA A 151 -7.75 -8.55 -13.46
CA ALA A 151 -6.51 -7.78 -13.34
C ALA A 151 -6.42 -6.69 -14.42
N VAL A 152 -5.79 -5.56 -14.09
CA VAL A 152 -5.58 -4.46 -15.04
C VAL A 152 -4.08 -4.31 -15.37
N PRO A 153 -3.61 -4.90 -16.49
CA PRO A 153 -2.22 -4.80 -16.90
C PRO A 153 -1.91 -3.46 -17.59
N ASN A 154 -0.61 -3.13 -17.71
CA ASN A 154 -0.09 -1.97 -18.43
C ASN A 154 -0.62 -0.61 -17.92
N LEU A 155 -0.85 -0.51 -16.61
CA LEU A 155 -1.06 0.76 -15.93
C LEU A 155 0.28 1.26 -15.40
N ALA A 156 0.73 2.41 -15.91
CA ALA A 156 1.88 3.11 -15.34
C ALA A 156 1.50 3.66 -13.97
N THR A 157 2.10 3.10 -12.93
CA THR A 157 1.85 3.43 -11.53
C THR A 157 3.03 4.18 -10.94
N ASP A 158 2.80 5.45 -10.63
CA ASP A 158 3.70 6.31 -9.89
C ASP A 158 3.51 6.11 -8.38
N LEU A 159 4.61 6.06 -7.65
CA LEU A 159 4.68 6.01 -6.21
C LEU A 159 5.61 7.10 -5.72
N TRP A 160 5.17 7.88 -4.74
CA TRP A 160 6.05 8.76 -3.99
C TRP A 160 5.66 8.86 -2.51
N ASN A 161 6.67 9.01 -1.65
CA ASN A 161 6.48 9.34 -0.23
C ASN A 161 7.64 10.17 0.31
N CYS A 162 7.43 10.81 1.45
CA CYS A 162 8.49 11.52 2.17
C CYS A 162 9.44 10.54 2.87
N ASN A 163 10.64 11.01 3.19
CA ASN A 163 11.57 10.28 4.04
C ASN A 163 11.16 10.34 5.52
N VAL A 164 11.98 9.77 6.41
CA VAL A 164 11.72 9.69 7.85
C VAL A 164 11.45 11.06 8.49
N ALA A 165 12.08 12.12 7.98
CA ALA A 165 11.94 13.49 8.47
C ALA A 165 10.81 14.29 7.80
N GLY A 166 9.95 13.65 6.99
CA GLY A 166 8.85 14.33 6.31
C GLY A 166 9.27 15.13 5.06
N VAL A 167 10.46 14.89 4.53
CA VAL A 167 11.03 15.62 3.39
C VAL A 167 10.80 14.84 2.09
N TYR A 168 10.28 15.49 1.06
CA TYR A 168 10.16 14.97 -0.30
C TYR A 168 11.35 15.35 -1.17
N SER A 169 11.74 14.40 -2.02
CA SER A 169 12.67 14.61 -3.12
C SER A 169 12.03 15.41 -4.25
N GLY A 170 12.84 15.99 -5.14
CA GLY A 170 12.39 16.68 -6.36
C GLY A 170 11.73 18.05 -6.11
N VAL A 171 11.64 18.51 -4.86
CA VAL A 171 10.98 19.78 -4.49
C VAL A 171 12.03 20.81 -4.08
N SER A 172 12.03 21.98 -4.73
CA SER A 172 13.05 23.02 -4.53
C SER A 172 13.13 23.55 -3.10
N SER A 173 11.99 23.68 -2.42
CA SER A 173 11.90 24.14 -1.03
C SER A 173 12.20 23.05 0.01
N GLN A 174 12.54 21.83 -0.42
CA GLN A 174 12.80 20.67 0.44
C GLN A 174 14.17 20.07 0.12
N ALA A 175 14.23 18.82 -0.37
CA ALA A 175 15.51 18.18 -0.67
C ALA A 175 16.15 18.66 -1.99
N GLY A 176 15.49 19.52 -2.76
CA GLY A 176 15.98 20.09 -4.01
C GLY A 176 15.55 19.32 -5.26
N ILE A 177 15.45 20.02 -6.38
CA ILE A 177 14.88 19.50 -7.65
C ILE A 177 15.65 18.35 -8.31
N ASN A 178 16.91 18.12 -7.90
CA ASN A 178 17.77 17.09 -8.48
C ASN A 178 17.77 15.79 -7.66
N THR A 179 16.99 15.71 -6.57
CA THR A 179 16.86 14.50 -5.76
C THR A 179 15.69 13.67 -6.26
N THR A 180 15.80 12.33 -6.15
CA THR A 180 14.77 11.42 -6.66
C THR A 180 14.33 10.36 -5.67
N PHE A 181 14.94 10.26 -4.49
CA PHE A 181 14.64 9.23 -3.50
C PHE A 181 13.14 9.07 -3.21
N LEU A 182 12.72 7.83 -2.93
CA LEU A 182 11.34 7.47 -2.58
C LEU A 182 10.30 7.83 -3.64
N ARG A 183 10.74 7.91 -4.90
CA ARG A 183 9.89 8.10 -6.09
C ARG A 183 10.19 7.06 -7.15
N GLY A 184 9.18 6.56 -7.84
CA GLY A 184 9.39 5.67 -8.96
C GLY A 184 8.11 5.22 -9.64
N ILE A 185 8.28 4.77 -10.88
CA ILE A 185 7.18 4.27 -11.70
C ILE A 185 7.38 2.78 -11.97
N GLN A 186 6.28 2.05 -12.02
CA GLN A 186 6.22 0.71 -12.60
C GLN A 186 4.95 0.50 -13.40
N ASP A 187 5.03 -0.30 -14.45
CA ASP A 187 3.86 -0.79 -15.16
C ASP A 187 3.29 -2.02 -14.47
N THR A 188 1.96 -2.10 -14.36
CA THR A 188 1.31 -3.31 -13.86
C THR A 188 1.55 -4.50 -14.79
N ASP A 189 1.89 -5.65 -14.19
CA ASP A 189 2.02 -6.91 -14.92
C ASP A 189 0.67 -7.51 -15.34
N ASP A 190 0.70 -8.69 -15.96
CA ASP A 190 -0.50 -9.43 -16.39
C ASP A 190 -1.47 -9.79 -15.23
N GLU A 191 -1.00 -9.75 -13.98
CA GLU A 191 -1.82 -9.93 -12.78
C GLU A 191 -2.30 -8.60 -12.17
N GLY A 192 -2.00 -7.47 -12.84
CA GLY A 192 -2.36 -6.13 -12.45
C GLY A 192 -1.50 -5.59 -11.31
N VAL A 193 -0.26 -6.07 -11.17
CA VAL A 193 0.56 -5.86 -9.97
C VAL A 193 1.76 -4.97 -10.24
N VAL A 194 2.05 -4.08 -9.29
CA VAL A 194 3.34 -3.40 -9.15
C VAL A 194 3.96 -3.69 -7.78
N GLN A 195 5.29 -3.67 -7.69
CA GLN A 195 6.04 -4.07 -6.50
C GLN A 195 7.18 -3.11 -6.19
N PHE A 196 7.07 -2.31 -5.13
CA PHE A 196 8.10 -1.34 -4.75
C PHE A 196 8.89 -1.78 -3.51
N GLU A 197 10.20 -1.55 -3.51
CA GLU A 197 11.03 -1.51 -2.31
C GLU A 197 11.19 -0.03 -1.92
N THR A 198 10.60 0.37 -0.79
CA THR A 198 10.61 1.73 -0.23
C THR A 198 10.90 1.66 1.29
N ILE A 199 10.68 2.74 2.03
CA ILE A 199 10.67 2.76 3.50
C ILE A 199 9.27 3.09 4.01
N PHE A 200 8.99 2.72 5.26
CA PHE A 200 7.83 3.25 5.98
C PHE A 200 7.97 4.78 6.02
N PRO A 201 6.99 5.55 5.53
CA PRO A 201 7.15 7.00 5.38
C PRO A 201 7.26 7.69 6.74
N GLY A 202 7.89 8.87 6.77
CA GLY A 202 7.78 9.78 7.91
C GLY A 202 6.48 10.58 7.85
N HIS A 203 6.35 11.57 8.73
CA HIS A 203 5.25 12.53 8.73
C HIS A 203 5.75 13.97 8.64
N TYR A 204 4.86 14.87 8.23
CA TYR A 204 5.09 16.30 8.13
C TYR A 204 3.80 17.03 8.54
N GLU A 205 3.93 18.34 8.82
CA GLU A 205 2.86 19.12 9.42
C GLU A 205 1.56 19.10 8.60
N GLY A 206 0.44 18.88 9.30
CA GLY A 206 -0.91 19.05 8.77
C GLY A 206 -1.42 17.93 7.89
N ARG A 207 -0.74 16.77 7.80
CA ARG A 207 -1.18 15.59 7.03
C ARG A 207 -0.89 14.32 7.80
N ALA A 208 -1.78 13.34 7.74
CA ALA A 208 -1.52 12.02 8.28
C ALA A 208 -0.41 11.34 7.50
N MET A 209 0.26 10.34 8.09
CA MET A 209 1.35 9.63 7.43
C MET A 209 0.83 8.84 6.22
N HIS A 210 1.40 9.06 5.02
CA HIS A 210 0.92 8.44 3.80
C HIS A 210 1.98 8.13 2.73
N THR A 211 1.62 7.22 1.83
CA THR A 211 2.32 6.96 0.56
C THR A 211 1.37 7.25 -0.59
N HIS A 212 1.79 8.09 -1.54
CA HIS A 212 0.98 8.40 -2.71
C HIS A 212 1.08 7.31 -3.77
N LEU A 213 -0.02 7.14 -4.50
CA LEU A 213 -0.13 6.32 -5.69
C LEU A 213 -0.88 7.08 -6.78
N LEU A 214 -0.36 7.07 -8.00
CA LEU A 214 -1.04 7.64 -9.15
C LEU A 214 -0.92 6.69 -10.33
N THR A 215 -1.99 6.51 -11.08
CA THR A 215 -1.96 5.67 -12.28
C THR A 215 -2.30 6.45 -13.54
N HIS A 216 -1.59 6.13 -14.61
CA HIS A 216 -1.88 6.58 -15.95
C HIS A 216 -2.23 5.38 -16.84
N ALA A 217 -3.37 5.47 -17.53
CA ALA A 217 -3.67 4.54 -18.61
C ALA A 217 -3.02 5.02 -19.91
N ASN A 218 -2.59 4.07 -20.73
CA ASN A 218 -1.97 4.33 -22.04
C ASN A 218 -0.69 5.18 -21.98
N ALA A 219 0.06 5.08 -20.88
CA ALA A 219 1.33 5.76 -20.79
C ALA A 219 2.37 5.07 -21.68
N SER A 220 3.30 5.85 -22.23
CA SER A 220 4.40 5.33 -23.05
C SER A 220 5.73 5.52 -22.33
N VAL A 221 6.56 4.49 -22.35
CA VAL A 221 7.93 4.58 -21.82
C VAL A 221 8.81 5.26 -22.86
N SER A 222 9.51 6.32 -22.45
CA SER A 222 10.50 7.01 -23.26
C SER A 222 11.81 6.23 -23.29
N PRO A 223 12.64 6.38 -24.34
CA PRO A 223 13.94 5.69 -24.46
C PRO A 223 14.93 5.94 -23.31
N ASN A 224 14.75 7.02 -22.54
CA ASN A 224 15.54 7.37 -21.36
C ASN A 224 15.03 6.70 -20.06
N GLY A 225 14.03 5.81 -20.14
CA GLY A 225 13.50 5.09 -18.98
C GLY A 225 12.53 5.90 -18.11
N THR A 226 12.05 7.06 -18.59
CA THR A 226 10.96 7.82 -17.94
C THR A 226 9.65 7.59 -18.66
N ILE A 227 8.51 7.81 -17.98
CA ILE A 227 7.19 7.65 -18.62
C ILE A 227 6.67 8.99 -19.14
N GLN A 228 6.17 9.01 -20.38
CA GLN A 228 5.42 10.11 -20.94
C GLN A 228 3.96 10.00 -20.52
N VAL A 229 3.55 10.93 -19.66
CA VAL A 229 2.20 11.00 -19.11
C VAL A 229 1.42 12.24 -19.56
N TRP A 230 2.04 13.14 -20.32
CA TRP A 230 1.45 14.43 -20.71
C TRP A 230 0.13 14.30 -21.50
N ASN A 231 -0.03 13.23 -22.26
CA ASN A 231 -1.26 12.92 -23.01
C ASN A 231 -2.00 11.69 -22.45
N SER A 232 -1.57 11.16 -21.31
CA SER A 232 -2.06 9.91 -20.73
C SER A 232 -3.00 10.24 -19.58
N PRO A 233 -4.31 9.94 -19.70
CA PRO A 233 -5.28 10.31 -18.67
C PRO A 233 -4.90 9.66 -17.34
N VAL A 234 -4.85 10.48 -16.29
CA VAL A 234 -4.78 10.00 -14.92
C VAL A 234 -6.02 9.15 -14.67
N SER A 235 -5.81 7.87 -14.42
CA SER A 235 -6.87 6.88 -14.23
C SER A 235 -7.30 6.79 -12.77
N HIS A 236 -6.37 7.04 -11.84
CA HIS A 236 -6.66 7.14 -10.41
C HIS A 236 -5.53 7.85 -9.67
N ILE A 237 -5.88 8.60 -8.63
CA ILE A 237 -4.96 9.19 -7.64
C ILE A 237 -5.43 8.75 -6.26
N GLY A 238 -4.53 8.16 -5.49
CA GLY A 238 -4.81 7.65 -4.16
C GLY A 238 -3.66 7.91 -3.18
N GLN A 239 -3.96 7.74 -1.90
CA GLN A 239 -2.96 7.74 -0.83
C GLN A 239 -3.20 6.52 0.06
N LEU A 240 -2.13 5.88 0.47
CA LEU A 240 -2.13 4.80 1.44
C LEU A 240 -1.86 5.38 2.81
N PHE A 241 -2.80 5.19 3.73
CA PHE A 241 -2.65 5.54 5.15
C PHE A 241 -2.28 4.30 5.97
N TRP A 242 -1.65 4.54 7.13
CA TRP A 242 -1.13 3.49 7.98
C TRP A 242 -1.93 3.37 9.28
N PRO A 243 -2.23 2.14 9.76
CA PRO A 243 -2.86 1.94 11.05
C PRO A 243 -2.12 2.67 12.19
N GLU A 244 -2.87 3.30 13.09
CA GLU A 244 -2.31 4.12 14.17
C GLU A 244 -1.40 3.34 15.13
N ASP A 245 -1.73 2.07 15.38
CA ASP A 245 -0.90 1.16 16.18
C ASP A 245 0.44 0.89 15.49
N LEU A 246 0.43 0.53 14.20
CA LEU A 246 1.65 0.31 13.43
C LEU A 246 2.50 1.58 13.33
N ARG A 247 1.87 2.73 13.09
CA ARG A 247 2.55 4.03 13.05
C ARG A 247 3.26 4.32 14.38
N LYS A 248 2.57 4.17 15.52
CA LYS A 248 3.14 4.39 16.86
C LYS A 248 4.35 3.50 17.14
N GLU A 249 4.28 2.22 16.77
CA GLU A 249 5.40 1.28 16.93
C GLU A 249 6.63 1.70 16.09
N VAL A 250 6.41 2.17 14.85
CA VAL A 250 7.51 2.64 13.99
C VAL A 250 8.06 3.99 14.47
N GLU A 251 7.22 4.91 14.91
CA GLU A 251 7.67 6.21 15.44
C GLU A 251 8.45 6.11 16.74
N ALA A 252 8.27 5.04 17.52
CA ALA A 252 9.02 4.82 18.76
C ALA A 252 10.51 4.48 18.52
N ILE A 253 10.88 4.06 17.30
CA ILE A 253 12.24 3.61 16.97
C ILE A 253 13.01 4.66 16.17
N ALA A 254 14.34 4.64 16.29
CA ALA A 254 15.20 5.51 15.49
C ALA A 254 15.16 5.09 13.99
N PRO A 255 15.22 6.06 13.06
CA PRO A 255 15.34 7.51 13.27
C PRO A 255 13.98 8.24 13.38
N TYR A 256 12.84 7.54 13.33
CA TYR A 256 11.53 8.19 13.37
C TYR A 256 11.29 8.95 14.68
N ASN A 257 11.82 8.43 15.79
CA ASN A 257 11.73 9.06 17.11
C ASN A 257 12.51 10.38 17.24
N THR A 258 13.20 10.83 16.19
CA THR A 258 13.87 12.14 16.14
C THR A 258 13.08 13.19 15.36
N ASN A 259 11.91 12.84 14.82
CA ASN A 259 11.04 13.78 14.13
C ASN A 259 10.11 14.45 15.14
N ASP A 260 10.39 15.72 15.46
CA ASP A 260 9.63 16.51 16.44
C ASP A 260 8.38 17.21 15.86
N VAL A 261 8.04 16.95 14.59
CA VAL A 261 6.85 17.52 13.96
C VAL A 261 5.59 16.94 14.62
N GLU A 262 4.57 17.79 14.83
CA GLU A 262 3.29 17.34 15.37
C GLU A 262 2.61 16.36 14.43
N VAL A 263 2.17 15.23 14.99
CA VAL A 263 1.49 14.17 14.24
C VAL A 263 0.04 14.58 14.00
N THR A 264 -0.40 14.55 12.76
CA THR A 264 -1.82 14.54 12.39
C THR A 264 -2.29 13.09 12.28
N THR A 265 -3.36 12.72 12.97
CA THR A 265 -3.92 11.36 12.91
C THR A 265 -4.71 11.14 11.62
N ASN A 266 -4.94 9.86 11.25
CA ASN A 266 -5.77 9.54 10.09
C ASN A 266 -7.21 10.11 10.18
N GLU A 267 -7.74 10.28 11.39
CA GLU A 267 -9.08 10.85 11.61
C GLU A 267 -9.11 12.37 11.42
N GLU A 268 -8.00 13.04 11.69
CA GLU A 268 -7.85 14.50 11.55
C GLU A 268 -7.53 14.92 10.10
N ASP A 269 -6.93 14.03 9.29
CA ASP A 269 -6.61 14.28 7.87
C ASP A 269 -7.84 14.02 6.97
N MET A 270 -8.75 15.00 6.92
CA MET A 270 -9.98 14.99 6.11
C MET A 270 -9.80 15.52 4.68
#